data_AF-A0A7S3KW79-F1
#
_entry.id   AF-A0A7S3KW79-F1
#
_cell.length_a   1.000
_cell.length_b   1.000
_cell.length_c   1.000
_cell.angle_alpha   90.00
_cell.angle_beta   90.00
_cell.angle_gamma   90.00
#
_symmetry.space_group_name_H-M   'P 1'
#
loop_
_entity.id
_entity.type
_entity.pdbx_description
1 polymer ?
#
loop_
_entity_poly.entity_id
_entity_poly.type
_entity_poly.pdbx_seq_one_letter_code
_entity_poly.pdbx_strand_id
1 'polypeptide(L)'
;MGAIEVITSQTRKVSYTDDDGNPKTIEVQVWNPTIANLTLMALGSSAPEILLSIIETVGSLGSTPGELGPSTIVGSAAFNLLVITAVSIISIPSGQTKKVDDLGVFATTAIFSLLAYIWLYICLALW
;
A
#
# COMPACT_ATOMS: atom_id res chain seq x y z
N MET A 1 -6.97 -4.69 10.95
CA MET A 1 -5.59 -5.16 10.70
C MET A 1 -5.40 -6.65 10.96
N GLY A 2 -5.90 -7.23 12.07
CA GLY A 2 -5.69 -8.66 12.38
C GLY A 2 -6.10 -9.66 11.27
N ALA A 3 -7.15 -9.38 10.50
CA ALA A 3 -7.53 -10.25 9.37
C ALA A 3 -6.49 -10.29 8.24
N ILE A 4 -5.83 -9.16 7.95
CA ILE A 4 -4.80 -9.09 6.91
C ILE A 4 -3.55 -9.84 7.36
N GLU A 5 -3.15 -9.67 8.62
CA GLU A 5 -2.01 -10.35 9.22
C GLU A 5 -2.18 -11.89 9.19
N VAL A 6 -3.39 -12.37 9.47
CA VAL A 6 -3.75 -13.80 9.36
C VAL A 6 -3.66 -14.31 7.92
N ILE A 7 -4.02 -13.51 6.93
CA ILE A 7 -3.93 -13.89 5.51
C ILE A 7 -2.47 -13.91 5.04
N THR A 8 -1.68 -12.90 5.43
CA THR A 8 -0.29 -12.75 4.97
C THR A 8 0.69 -13.69 5.66
N SER A 9 0.33 -14.27 6.81
CA SER A 9 1.13 -15.24 7.57
C SER A 9 0.87 -16.71 7.20
N GLN A 10 0.03 -16.98 6.19
CA GLN A 10 -0.25 -18.34 5.76
C GLN A 10 1.01 -19.01 5.17
N THR A 11 1.37 -20.17 5.71
CA THR A 11 2.47 -21.01 5.21
C THR A 11 1.95 -22.21 4.43
N ARG A 12 2.71 -22.63 3.42
CA ARG A 12 2.49 -23.84 2.64
C ARG A 12 3.68 -24.77 2.80
N LYS A 13 3.40 -26.05 3.06
CA LYS A 13 4.40 -27.12 3.07
C LYS A 13 4.75 -27.50 1.64
N VAL A 14 6.02 -27.35 1.26
CA VAL A 14 6.54 -27.75 -0.05
C VAL A 14 7.60 -28.82 0.18
N SER A 15 7.45 -29.96 -0.50
CA SER A 15 8.43 -31.04 -0.48
C SER A 15 9.47 -30.79 -1.57
N TYR A 16 10.73 -30.69 -1.18
CA TYR A 16 11.87 -30.58 -2.09
C TYR A 16 12.77 -31.80 -1.91
N THR A 17 13.30 -32.32 -3.01
CA THR A 17 14.28 -33.41 -3.00
C THR A 17 15.66 -32.80 -2.91
N ASP A 18 16.35 -33.03 -1.81
CA ASP A 18 17.73 -32.56 -1.58
C ASP A 18 18.69 -33.20 -2.60
N ASP A 19 19.90 -32.66 -2.78
CA ASP A 19 20.91 -33.21 -3.72
C ASP A 19 21.31 -34.67 -3.38
N ASP A 20 21.04 -35.12 -2.15
CA ASP A 20 21.21 -36.50 -1.66
C ASP A 20 19.99 -37.42 -1.88
N GLY A 21 18.96 -36.98 -2.62
CA GLY A 21 17.78 -37.79 -2.97
C GLY A 21 16.74 -37.97 -1.86
N ASN A 22 16.91 -37.31 -0.70
CA ASN A 22 15.99 -37.41 0.44
C ASN A 22 14.89 -36.34 0.35
N PRO A 23 13.60 -36.68 0.56
CA PRO A 23 12.52 -35.71 0.59
C PRO A 23 12.54 -34.91 1.90
N LYS A 24 12.71 -33.59 1.81
CA LYS A 24 12.57 -32.65 2.94
C LYS A 24 11.36 -31.75 2.72
N THR A 25 10.55 -31.60 3.76
CA THR A 25 9.41 -30.69 3.75
C THR A 25 9.80 -29.38 4.44
N ILE A 26 9.75 -28.27 3.71
CA ILE A 26 9.94 -26.93 4.28
C ILE A 26 8.61 -26.17 4.26
N GLU A 27 8.39 -25.34 5.29
CA GLU A 27 7.27 -24.40 5.31
C GLU A 27 7.72 -23.08 4.68
N VAL A 28 7.09 -22.71 3.57
CA VAL A 28 7.32 -21.44 2.90
C VAL A 28 6.09 -20.56 3.03
N GLN A 29 6.29 -19.25 3.17
CA GLN A 29 5.18 -18.29 3.17
C GLN A 29 4.49 -18.30 1.80
N VAL A 30 3.15 -18.30 1.79
CA VAL A 30 2.34 -18.27 0.56
C VAL A 30 2.49 -16.92 -0.13
N TRP A 31 2.56 -15.85 0.64
CA TRP A 31 2.67 -14.48 0.14
C TRP A 31 4.12 -14.02 0.12
N ASN A 32 4.52 -13.37 -0.97
CA ASN A 32 5.74 -12.58 -0.98
C ASN A 32 5.58 -11.41 0.02
N PRO A 33 6.46 -11.26 1.02
CA PRO A 33 6.35 -10.21 2.04
C PRO A 33 6.26 -8.79 1.46
N THR A 34 6.98 -8.52 0.37
CA THR A 34 6.95 -7.22 -0.32
C THR A 34 5.58 -6.94 -0.91
N ILE A 35 4.99 -7.94 -1.58
CA ILE A 35 3.64 -7.82 -2.15
C ILE A 35 2.61 -7.69 -1.04
N ALA A 36 2.69 -8.52 0.00
CA ALA A 36 1.78 -8.47 1.15
C ALA A 36 1.75 -7.09 1.82
N ASN A 37 2.92 -6.48 2.03
CA ASN A 37 3.03 -5.18 2.67
C ASN A 37 2.55 -4.03 1.75
N LEU A 38 3.04 -4.01 0.51
CA LEU A 38 2.75 -2.91 -0.43
C LEU A 38 1.32 -2.94 -0.98
N THR A 39 0.63 -4.08 -0.92
CA THR A 39 -0.75 -4.22 -1.43
C THR A 39 -1.74 -4.39 -0.29
N LEU A 40 -1.81 -5.57 0.31
CA LEU A 40 -2.83 -5.92 1.30
C LEU A 40 -2.77 -5.05 2.56
N MET A 41 -1.58 -4.82 3.10
CA MET A 41 -1.42 -4.03 4.33
C MET A 41 -1.64 -2.53 4.06
N ALA A 42 -1.06 -1.99 3.00
CA ALA A 42 -1.28 -0.61 2.58
C ALA A 42 -2.75 -0.31 2.24
N LEU A 43 -3.39 -1.15 1.43
CA LEU A 43 -4.81 -1.02 1.08
C LEU A 43 -5.71 -1.14 2.31
N GLY A 44 -5.39 -2.05 3.23
CA GLY A 44 -6.13 -2.21 4.47
C GLY A 44 -6.10 -0.97 5.37
N SER A 45 -5.00 -0.21 5.34
CA SER A 45 -4.90 1.05 6.08
C SER A 45 -5.69 2.19 5.42
N SER A 46 -5.79 2.22 4.09
CA SER A 46 -6.52 3.26 3.34
C SER A 46 -7.98 2.94 3.03
N ALA A 47 -8.43 1.71 3.29
CA ALA A 47 -9.81 1.29 3.05
C ALA A 47 -10.88 2.19 3.72
N PRO A 48 -10.71 2.68 4.97
CA PRO A 48 -11.68 3.58 5.60
C PRO A 48 -11.80 4.94 4.89
N GLU A 49 -10.68 5.48 4.42
CA GLU A 49 -10.58 6.78 3.74
C GLU A 49 -11.25 6.72 2.36
N ILE A 50 -11.00 5.63 1.63
CA ILE A 50 -11.64 5.35 0.34
C ILE A 50 -13.15 5.15 0.53
N LEU A 51 -13.57 4.40 1.55
CA LEU A 51 -14.98 4.15 1.83
C LEU A 51 -15.73 5.44 2.16
N LEU A 52 -15.14 6.31 2.99
CA LEU A 52 -15.72 7.61 3.32
C LEU A 52 -15.91 8.46 2.05
N SER A 53 -14.88 8.51 1.20
CA SER A 53 -14.93 9.26 -0.06
C SER A 53 -16.02 8.75 -1.01
N ILE A 54 -16.20 7.42 -1.09
CA ILE A 54 -17.26 6.81 -1.92
C ILE A 54 -18.65 7.14 -1.35
N ILE A 55 -18.85 7.02 -0.04
CA ILE A 55 -20.15 7.29 0.59
C ILE A 55 -20.55 8.76 0.39
N GLU A 56 -19.61 9.69 0.56
CA GLU A 56 -19.87 11.11 0.32
C GLU A 56 -20.22 11.38 -1.15
N THR A 57 -19.45 10.82 -2.09
CA THR A 57 -19.67 11.00 -3.53
C THR A 57 -21.02 10.44 -3.98
N VAL A 58 -21.39 9.24 -3.50
CA VAL A 58 -22.68 8.60 -3.84
C VAL A 58 -23.85 9.28 -3.13
N GLY A 59 -23.65 9.76 -1.89
CA GLY A 59 -24.69 10.46 -1.13
C GLY A 59 -25.00 11.86 -1.66
N SER A 60 -24.02 12.52 -2.29
CA SER A 60 -24.13 13.86 -2.88
C SER A 60 -24.30 13.85 -4.41
N LEU A 61 -24.65 12.70 -4.99
CA LEU A 61 -24.76 12.52 -6.44
C LEU A 61 -25.76 13.52 -7.04
N GLY A 62 -25.28 14.40 -7.92
CA GLY A 62 -26.08 15.46 -8.55
C GLY A 62 -26.09 16.81 -7.81
N SER A 63 -25.35 16.94 -6.71
CA SER A 63 -25.07 18.19 -6.01
C SER A 63 -23.58 18.54 -6.07
N THR A 64 -23.20 19.73 -5.59
CA THR A 64 -21.78 20.14 -5.55
C THR A 64 -20.97 19.13 -4.74
N PRO A 65 -19.86 18.60 -5.29
CA PRO A 65 -19.00 17.65 -4.59
C PRO A 65 -18.53 18.21 -3.24
N GLY A 66 -18.57 17.39 -2.20
CA GLY A 66 -18.03 17.75 -0.89
C GLY A 66 -16.50 17.80 -0.91
N GLU A 67 -15.93 18.72 -0.12
CA GLU A 67 -14.47 18.90 -0.03
C GLU A 67 -13.78 17.84 0.84
N LEU A 68 -14.54 17.03 1.58
CA LEU A 68 -14.00 16.13 2.60
C LEU A 68 -13.21 14.97 1.98
N GLY A 69 -13.71 14.36 0.89
CA GLY A 69 -12.99 13.33 0.14
C GLY A 69 -11.61 13.77 -0.37
N PRO A 70 -11.52 14.82 -1.22
CA PRO A 70 -10.24 15.32 -1.73
C PRO A 70 -9.27 15.76 -0.62
N SER A 71 -9.75 16.47 0.40
CA SER A 71 -8.92 16.94 1.50
C SER A 71 -8.37 15.79 2.36
N THR A 72 -9.15 14.73 2.58
CA THR A 72 -8.71 13.53 3.32
C THR A 72 -7.64 12.76 2.54
N ILE A 73 -7.81 12.59 1.23
CA ILE A 73 -6.84 11.90 0.37
C ILE A 73 -5.50 12.65 0.34
N VAL A 74 -5.53 13.96 0.10
CA VAL A 74 -4.31 14.79 0.04
C VAL A 74 -3.64 14.86 1.41
N GLY A 75 -4.42 15.00 2.49
CA GLY A 75 -3.91 15.03 3.87
C GLY A 75 -3.21 13.73 4.27
N SER A 76 -3.82 12.57 3.97
CA SER A 76 -3.23 11.25 4.26
C SER A 76 -1.94 11.02 3.47
N ALA A 77 -1.91 11.40 2.19
CA ALA A 77 -0.70 11.34 1.35
C ALA A 77 0.44 12.21 1.90
N ALA A 78 0.14 13.44 2.32
CA ALA A 78 1.12 14.34 2.93
C ALA A 78 1.65 13.79 4.27
N PHE A 79 0.78 13.22 5.10
CA PHE A 79 1.17 12.60 6.38
C PHE A 79 2.09 11.39 6.19
N ASN A 80 1.78 10.52 5.22
CA ASN A 80 2.64 9.38 4.89
C ASN A 80 4.01 9.82 4.37
N LEU A 81 4.05 10.83 3.49
CA LEU A 81 5.31 11.27 2.90
C LEU A 81 6.20 12.01 3.93
N LEU A 82 5.63 12.84 4.79
CA LEU A 82 6.40 13.66 5.72
C LEU A 82 6.62 12.98 7.06
N VAL A 83 5.54 12.59 7.75
CA VAL A 83 5.60 12.15 9.16
C VAL A 83 6.05 10.70 9.24
N ILE A 84 5.43 9.78 8.49
CA ILE A 84 5.80 8.35 8.52
C ILE A 84 7.23 8.15 8.03
N THR A 85 7.66 8.86 6.98
CA THR A 85 9.05 8.82 6.50
C THR A 85 10.02 9.33 7.56
N ALA A 86 9.72 10.44 8.24
CA ALA A 86 10.57 10.97 9.32
C ALA A 86 10.71 9.97 10.48
N VAL A 87 9.60 9.38 10.93
CA VAL A 87 9.61 8.33 11.97
C VAL A 87 10.42 7.11 11.50
N SER A 88 10.29 6.71 10.24
CA SER A 88 11.04 5.59 9.66
C SER A 88 12.55 5.85 9.65
N ILE A 89 12.99 7.09 9.39
CA ILE A 89 14.40 7.48 9.43
C ILE A 89 14.93 7.47 10.87
N ILE A 90 14.18 8.04 11.82
CA ILE A 90 14.59 8.11 13.24
C ILE A 90 14.61 6.72 13.90
N SER A 91 13.80 5.79 13.43
CA SER A 91 13.73 4.42 13.98
C SER A 91 14.92 3.53 13.61
N ILE A 92 15.87 4.02 12.79
CA ILE A 92 17.06 3.26 12.42
C ILE A 92 18.09 3.32 13.56
N PRO A 93 18.56 2.19 14.10
CA PRO A 93 19.56 2.18 15.17
C PRO A 93 20.87 2.85 14.75
N SER A 94 21.52 3.53 15.70
CA SER A 94 22.79 4.21 15.49
C SER A 94 23.85 3.28 14.88
N GLY A 95 24.41 3.68 13.73
CA GLY A 95 25.45 2.92 13.02
C GLY A 95 24.94 1.98 11.92
N GLN A 96 23.61 1.90 11.69
CA GLN A 96 23.04 1.16 10.56
C GLN A 96 22.58 2.10 9.46
N THR A 97 22.84 1.76 8.21
CA THR A 97 22.29 2.43 7.02
C THR A 97 21.40 1.47 6.25
N LYS A 98 20.12 1.83 6.07
CA LYS A 98 19.22 1.08 5.18
C LYS A 98 19.20 1.72 3.79
N LYS A 99 19.41 0.91 2.75
CA LYS A 99 19.21 1.31 1.36
C LYS A 99 17.81 0.90 0.91
N VAL A 100 17.27 1.67 -0.03
CA VAL A 100 16.03 1.35 -0.73
C VAL A 100 16.42 0.56 -1.98
N ASP A 101 16.17 -0.75 -1.98
CA ASP A 101 16.59 -1.63 -3.07
C ASP A 101 15.59 -1.64 -4.24
N ASP A 102 14.30 -1.43 -3.98
CA ASP A 102 13.22 -1.54 -4.98
C ASP A 102 12.70 -0.18 -5.49
N LEU A 103 13.54 0.52 -6.25
CA LEU A 103 13.14 1.78 -6.93
C LEU A 103 12.09 1.57 -8.05
N GLY A 104 12.00 0.37 -8.63
CA GLY A 104 11.06 0.08 -9.71
C GLY A 104 9.59 0.15 -9.27
N VAL A 105 9.31 -0.28 -8.04
CA VAL A 105 7.96 -0.19 -7.47
C VAL A 105 7.60 1.26 -7.20
N PHE A 106 8.55 2.05 -6.68
CA PHE A 106 8.37 3.49 -6.48
C PHE A 106 8.06 4.22 -7.80
N ALA A 107 8.79 3.91 -8.87
CA ALA A 107 8.53 4.50 -10.19
C ALA A 107 7.15 4.14 -10.71
N THR A 108 6.72 2.89 -10.55
CA THR A 108 5.39 2.43 -10.97
C THR A 108 4.30 3.20 -10.20
N THR A 109 4.41 3.28 -8.87
CA THR A 109 3.48 4.04 -8.04
C THR A 109 3.43 5.52 -8.44
N ALA A 110 4.58 6.14 -8.67
CA ALA A 110 4.65 7.56 -9.07
C ALA A 110 3.94 7.83 -10.42
N ILE A 111 4.10 6.94 -11.41
CA ILE A 111 3.43 7.06 -12.71
C ILE A 111 1.91 6.99 -12.54
N PHE A 112 1.39 6.01 -11.80
CA PHE A 112 -0.05 5.88 -11.56
C PHE A 112 -0.60 7.05 -10.75
N SER A 113 0.15 7.56 -9.77
CA SER A 113 -0.25 8.76 -9.02
C SER A 113 -0.33 10.00 -9.91
N LEU A 114 0.65 10.22 -10.80
CA LEU A 114 0.60 11.33 -11.75
C LEU A 114 -0.59 11.21 -12.72
N LEU A 115 -0.85 10.01 -13.24
CA LEU A 115 -2.02 9.75 -14.08
C LEU A 115 -3.33 10.04 -13.34
N ALA A 116 -3.44 9.68 -12.06
CA ALA A 116 -4.62 9.96 -11.25
C ALA A 116 -4.84 11.48 -11.07
N TYR A 117 -3.79 12.26 -10.84
CA TYR A 117 -3.89 13.72 -10.74
C TYR A 117 -4.26 14.37 -12.08
N ILE A 118 -3.71 13.88 -13.20
CA ILE A 118 -4.09 14.35 -14.54
C ILE A 118 -5.55 14.06 -14.80
N TRP A 119 -6.03 12.85 -14.47
CA TRP A 119 -7.43 12.48 -14.60
C TRP A 119 -8.34 13.37 -13.76
N LEU A 120 -7.98 13.62 -12.49
CA LEU A 120 -8.72 14.52 -11.62
C LEU A 120 -8.78 15.95 -12.18
N TYR A 121 -7.68 16.45 -12.76
CA TYR A 121 -7.67 17.74 -13.45
C TYR A 121 -8.63 17.77 -14.65
N ILE A 122 -8.64 16.72 -15.48
CA ILE A 122 -9.57 16.60 -16.60
C ILE A 122 -11.02 16.67 -16.10
N CYS A 123 -11.36 15.91 -15.04
CA CYS A 123 -12.70 15.89 -14.48
C CYS A 123 -13.16 17.21 -13.85
N LEU A 124 -12.24 18.07 -13.40
CA LEU A 124 -12.59 19.35 -12.76
C LEU A 124 -12.53 20.55 -13.71
N ALA A 125 -11.62 20.53 -14.69
CA ALA A 125 -11.33 21.68 -15.55
C ALA A 125 -11.92 21.55 -16.95
N LEU A 126 -12.17 20.34 -17.44
CA LEU A 126 -12.66 20.08 -18.80
C LEU A 126 -14.08 19.50 -18.85
N TRP A 127 -14.58 18.96 -17.74
CA TRP A 127 -15.91 18.38 -17.63
C TRP A 127 -16.70 19.07 -16.52
#